data_AF-A0A972BBY4-F1
#
_entry.id   AF-A0A972BBY4-F1
#
_cell.length_a   1.000
_cell.length_b   1.000
_cell.length_c   1.000
_cell.angle_alpha   90.00
_cell.angle_beta   90.00
_cell.angle_gamma   90.00
#
_symmetry.space_group_name_H-M   'P 1'
#
loop_
_entity.id
_entity.type
_entity.pdbx_description
1 polymer ?
#
loop_
_entity_poly.entity_id
_entity_poly.type
_entity_poly.pdbx_seq_one_letter_code
_entity_poly.pdbx_strand_id
1 'polypeptide(L)'
;GEEYDARLEMEGWNATGFDAHNWVAAEIMEAPAGELTAQPNPNLRVMEEIRPIQITRLEEGKYILDMGQNMVGWLRINNLKGKKDQPVTFRFAELLNPDSTLYLANIRGARVIDVYTPAEDGPFSWEPSFVYHGFRFVEISGLDEQPALSHFTGRVVYDRMETTGQFETSSEIINQTFKNAYWGIRGNYRGMPTDCPQRDERQGWLGDRATGCFGEAFILDNALLYSKWVQDIEDSQSPEGSISVVSPRYWTLWHDDVTWPAAYFYAMKMLSHQYGDTAPVKKHYPSMKRYLERIEQVSMQDYIVTKDAYGDWCMPPERQDLIHSQDPARKTAGAVLSTTMYYSLLQLMVEFAEISGNQDDIPGFETLAAKIKETYNAKYFNADSVLYDNNTVTANILSLQLGLVPEGEEEKLFENIVQKTEVDFGGHVSTGVLGIQQLMRGLTQHGNVDLAYRIATNTTYPSWGYMIEKGATTIWELWNGDTADPAMNSANHVMLLGDLIIWYYEDLAGIKNDPGSVAYKRLLMEPKFP
;
A
#
# COMPACT_ATOMS: atom_id res chain seq x y z
N GLY A 1 13.42 -10.43 -14.40
CA GLY A 1 14.77 -10.92 -14.11
C GLY A 1 15.72 -10.40 -15.16
N GLU A 2 17.00 -10.54 -14.93
CA GLU A 2 18.06 -10.12 -15.84
C GLU A 2 19.00 -11.29 -16.15
N GLU A 3 19.34 -11.46 -17.43
CA GLU A 3 20.38 -12.38 -17.87
C GLU A 3 21.56 -11.56 -18.37
N TYR A 4 22.70 -11.74 -17.73
CA TYR A 4 23.92 -11.02 -18.02
C TYR A 4 25.01 -11.99 -18.47
N ASP A 5 25.50 -11.80 -19.69
CA ASP A 5 26.59 -12.58 -20.26
C ASP A 5 27.87 -11.75 -20.31
N ALA A 6 28.77 -11.96 -19.35
CA ALA A 6 30.01 -11.19 -19.25
C ALA A 6 30.95 -11.43 -20.44
N ARG A 7 30.74 -12.50 -21.22
CA ARG A 7 31.52 -12.76 -22.44
C ARG A 7 31.25 -11.74 -23.54
N LEU A 8 30.15 -11.00 -23.43
CA LEU A 8 29.73 -9.97 -24.37
C LEU A 8 30.11 -8.55 -23.91
N GLU A 9 30.81 -8.42 -22.77
CA GLU A 9 31.29 -7.13 -22.31
C GLU A 9 32.26 -6.50 -23.33
N MET A 10 32.03 -5.22 -23.61
CA MET A 10 32.88 -4.42 -24.48
C MET A 10 33.67 -3.43 -23.63
N GLU A 11 34.86 -3.84 -23.17
CA GLU A 11 35.67 -2.99 -22.29
C GLU A 11 35.95 -1.62 -22.93
N GLY A 12 35.72 -0.55 -22.17
CA GLY A 12 35.96 0.82 -22.62
C GLY A 12 34.91 1.38 -23.59
N TRP A 13 33.79 0.70 -23.85
CA TRP A 13 32.75 1.15 -24.79
C TRP A 13 32.21 2.56 -24.51
N ASN A 14 32.25 3.00 -23.25
CA ASN A 14 31.80 4.30 -22.78
C ASN A 14 32.95 5.33 -22.64
N ALA A 15 34.15 5.03 -23.15
CA ALA A 15 35.32 5.90 -23.13
C ALA A 15 35.69 6.39 -24.53
N THR A 16 36.36 7.54 -24.61
CA THR A 16 36.89 8.04 -25.88
C THR A 16 37.97 7.12 -26.43
N GLY A 17 37.96 6.87 -27.74
CA GLY A 17 38.97 6.03 -28.41
C GLY A 17 38.61 4.55 -28.50
N PHE A 18 37.43 4.14 -28.02
CA PHE A 18 36.88 2.81 -28.27
C PHE A 18 36.64 2.60 -29.77
N ASP A 19 36.99 1.41 -30.27
CA ASP A 19 36.79 1.05 -31.67
C ASP A 19 35.34 0.59 -31.93
N ALA A 20 34.49 1.55 -32.29
CA ALA A 20 33.07 1.33 -32.54
C ALA A 20 32.74 0.97 -34.00
N HIS A 21 33.70 0.55 -34.85
CA HIS A 21 33.43 0.31 -36.27
C HIS A 21 32.38 -0.79 -36.55
N ASN A 22 32.20 -1.73 -35.61
CA ASN A 22 31.22 -2.81 -35.71
C ASN A 22 29.85 -2.46 -35.12
N TRP A 23 29.67 -1.25 -34.57
CA TRP A 23 28.37 -0.83 -34.06
C TRP A 23 27.40 -0.56 -35.20
N VAL A 24 26.15 -0.94 -34.97
CA VAL A 24 25.05 -0.62 -35.88
C VAL A 24 24.64 0.84 -35.63
N ALA A 25 24.36 1.58 -36.71
CA ALA A 25 23.84 2.94 -36.58
C ALA A 25 22.44 2.93 -35.95
N ALA A 26 22.19 3.85 -35.02
CA ALA A 26 20.88 3.99 -34.40
C ALA A 26 19.83 4.50 -35.41
N GLU A 27 18.63 3.92 -35.36
CA GLU A 27 17.49 4.34 -36.18
C GLU A 27 16.64 5.39 -35.45
N ILE A 28 15.98 6.26 -36.22
CA ILE A 28 15.01 7.21 -35.68
C ILE A 28 13.69 6.49 -35.48
N MET A 29 13.20 6.46 -34.24
CA MET A 29 11.91 5.88 -33.86
C MET A 29 10.84 6.97 -33.75
N GLU A 30 9.58 6.58 -33.88
CA GLU A 30 8.46 7.46 -33.53
C GLU A 30 8.52 7.82 -32.04
N ALA A 31 8.32 9.11 -31.73
CA ALA A 31 8.29 9.57 -30.35
C ALA A 31 7.06 8.99 -29.62
N PRO A 32 7.17 8.63 -28.33
CA PRO A 32 6.00 8.24 -27.56
C PRO A 32 5.00 9.41 -27.49
N ALA A 33 3.71 9.07 -27.34
CA ALA A 33 2.67 10.07 -27.11
C ALA A 33 2.87 10.80 -25.77
N GLY A 34 2.38 12.04 -25.68
CA GLY A 34 2.44 12.87 -24.47
C GLY A 34 3.46 14.01 -24.56
N GLU A 35 3.68 14.69 -23.43
CA GLU A 35 4.63 15.81 -23.31
C GLU A 35 5.83 15.42 -22.46
N LEU A 36 7.04 15.76 -22.92
CA LEU A 36 8.25 15.59 -22.13
C LEU A 36 8.27 16.64 -21.02
N THR A 37 8.20 16.19 -19.77
CA THR A 37 8.23 17.04 -18.58
C THR A 37 9.41 16.67 -17.68
N ALA A 38 9.80 17.61 -16.80
CA ALA A 38 10.79 17.33 -15.77
C ALA A 38 10.17 16.43 -14.69
N GLN A 39 10.89 15.39 -14.25
CA GLN A 39 10.45 14.52 -13.17
C GLN A 39 10.21 15.33 -11.88
N PRO A 40 8.98 15.37 -11.33
CA PRO A 40 8.67 16.24 -10.19
C PRO A 40 9.01 15.61 -8.83
N ASN A 41 9.24 14.29 -8.77
CA ASN A 41 9.71 13.58 -7.57
C ASN A 41 11.15 13.05 -7.76
N PRO A 42 11.89 12.81 -6.66
CA PRO A 42 13.22 12.22 -6.75
C PRO A 42 13.22 10.80 -7.33
N ASN A 43 14.21 10.47 -8.15
CA ASN A 43 14.37 9.14 -8.74
C ASN A 43 14.70 8.06 -7.70
N LEU A 44 14.48 6.80 -8.11
CA LEU A 44 14.91 5.61 -7.38
C LEU A 44 16.42 5.63 -7.11
N ARG A 45 16.81 5.18 -5.91
CA ARG A 45 18.20 4.94 -5.53
C ARG A 45 18.34 3.71 -4.66
N VAL A 46 19.55 3.17 -4.58
CA VAL A 46 19.92 2.32 -3.45
C VAL A 46 19.92 3.19 -2.20
N MET A 47 18.92 3.00 -1.36
CA MET A 47 18.72 3.78 -0.13
C MET A 47 19.41 3.12 1.06
N GLU A 48 19.54 1.79 1.04
CA GLU A 48 20.18 1.01 2.10
C GLU A 48 20.88 -0.22 1.52
N GLU A 49 21.98 -0.62 2.15
CA GLU A 49 22.64 -1.91 1.93
C GLU A 49 22.40 -2.79 3.15
N ILE A 50 21.85 -3.99 2.96
CA ILE A 50 21.72 -4.99 4.03
C ILE A 50 22.55 -6.23 3.74
N ARG A 51 22.99 -6.91 4.81
CA ARG A 51 23.79 -8.12 4.72
C ARG A 51 22.92 -9.35 4.98
N PRO A 52 23.10 -10.44 4.22
CA PRO A 52 22.44 -11.69 4.54
C PRO A 52 22.90 -12.22 5.89
N ILE A 53 22.01 -12.96 6.56
CA ILE A 53 22.25 -13.49 7.91
C ILE A 53 22.60 -14.98 7.89
N GLN A 54 22.22 -15.71 6.84
CA GLN A 54 22.39 -17.15 6.79
C GLN A 54 22.50 -17.68 5.35
N ILE A 55 23.32 -18.72 5.17
CA ILE A 55 23.35 -19.57 3.97
C ILE A 55 23.08 -21.01 4.40
N THR A 56 22.08 -21.63 3.79
CA THR A 56 21.74 -23.04 3.98
C THR A 56 22.02 -23.81 2.70
N ARG A 57 22.76 -24.92 2.78
CA ARG A 57 22.99 -25.81 1.63
C ARG A 57 21.78 -26.72 1.44
N LEU A 58 21.31 -26.82 0.19
CA LEU A 58 20.30 -27.77 -0.25
C LEU A 58 20.95 -28.92 -1.05
N GLU A 59 20.11 -29.86 -1.50
CA GLU A 59 20.52 -30.92 -2.44
C GLU A 59 21.02 -30.34 -3.78
N GLU A 60 21.69 -31.18 -4.58
CA GLU A 60 22.16 -30.84 -5.93
C GLU A 60 23.09 -29.60 -6.03
N GLY A 61 23.72 -29.21 -4.91
CA GLY A 61 24.64 -28.06 -4.90
C GLY A 61 23.93 -26.70 -4.96
N LYS A 62 22.64 -26.64 -4.58
CA LYS A 62 21.90 -25.38 -4.41
C LYS A 62 22.10 -24.80 -3.01
N TYR A 63 21.91 -23.50 -2.87
CA TYR A 63 22.01 -22.80 -1.58
C TYR A 63 20.86 -21.82 -1.42
N ILE A 64 20.31 -21.71 -0.21
CA ILE A 64 19.37 -20.64 0.16
C ILE A 64 20.11 -19.59 0.98
N LEU A 65 20.07 -18.36 0.50
CA LEU A 65 20.49 -17.16 1.22
C LEU A 65 19.28 -16.55 1.92
N ASP A 66 19.35 -16.34 3.24
CA ASP A 66 18.36 -15.57 3.99
C ASP A 66 18.89 -14.15 4.23
N MET A 67 18.18 -13.16 3.71
CA MET A 67 18.48 -11.74 3.94
C MET A 67 18.10 -11.26 5.35
N GLY A 68 17.34 -12.06 6.11
CA GLY A 68 16.80 -11.72 7.42
C GLY A 68 15.62 -10.75 7.40
N GLN A 69 15.28 -10.24 6.21
CA GLN A 69 14.28 -9.22 5.98
C GLN A 69 13.71 -9.39 4.58
N ASN A 70 12.39 -9.36 4.45
CA ASN A 70 11.70 -9.19 3.17
C ASN A 70 11.96 -7.76 2.67
N MET A 71 12.87 -7.63 1.71
CA MET A 71 13.37 -6.38 1.17
C MET A 71 12.97 -6.22 -0.29
N VAL A 72 13.09 -5.01 -0.83
CA VAL A 72 12.78 -4.75 -2.25
C VAL A 72 13.96 -4.08 -2.94
N GLY A 73 14.39 -4.66 -4.05
CA GLY A 73 15.54 -4.22 -4.82
C GLY A 73 16.23 -5.41 -5.49
N TRP A 74 17.53 -5.59 -5.29
CA TRP A 74 18.26 -6.69 -5.91
C TRP A 74 19.42 -7.18 -5.05
N LEU A 75 20.01 -8.31 -5.45
CA LEU A 75 21.22 -8.86 -4.85
C LEU A 75 22.44 -8.36 -5.61
N ARG A 76 23.37 -7.70 -4.91
CA ARG A 76 24.71 -7.42 -5.42
C ARG A 76 25.63 -8.58 -5.08
N ILE A 77 26.35 -9.04 -6.10
CA ILE A 77 27.42 -10.02 -6.00
C ILE A 77 28.75 -9.27 -5.86
N ASN A 78 29.47 -9.52 -4.77
CA ASN A 78 30.69 -8.81 -4.44
C ASN A 78 31.95 -9.53 -4.94
N ASN A 79 32.04 -10.85 -4.73
CA ASN A 79 33.27 -11.60 -4.98
C ASN A 79 32.99 -13.11 -5.06
N LEU A 80 32.05 -13.50 -5.93
CA LEU A 80 31.65 -14.90 -6.06
C LEU A 80 32.57 -15.62 -7.05
N LYS A 81 32.99 -16.86 -6.74
CA LYS A 81 33.81 -17.63 -7.67
C LYS A 81 32.94 -18.22 -8.78
N GLY A 82 33.10 -17.70 -9.98
CA GLY A 82 32.51 -18.22 -11.21
C GLY A 82 33.49 -19.14 -11.94
N LYS A 83 32.92 -19.96 -12.81
CA LYS A 83 33.67 -20.73 -13.81
C LYS A 83 33.23 -20.26 -15.19
N LYS A 84 34.20 -20.11 -16.07
CA LYS A 84 33.96 -19.66 -17.44
C LYS A 84 32.86 -20.49 -18.09
N ASP A 85 31.94 -19.81 -18.79
CA ASP A 85 30.82 -20.40 -19.53
C ASP A 85 29.78 -21.16 -18.66
N GLN A 86 29.93 -21.19 -17.33
CA GLN A 86 28.99 -21.84 -16.41
C GLN A 86 28.08 -20.79 -15.76
N PRO A 87 26.78 -20.74 -16.11
CA PRO A 87 25.86 -19.76 -15.53
C PRO A 87 25.64 -19.97 -14.03
N VAL A 88 25.63 -18.88 -13.29
CA VAL A 88 25.15 -18.83 -11.91
C VAL A 88 23.75 -18.24 -11.92
N THR A 89 22.80 -18.93 -11.29
CA THR A 89 21.38 -18.54 -11.28
C THR A 89 20.93 -18.17 -9.87
N PHE A 90 20.16 -17.09 -9.78
CA PHE A 90 19.58 -16.54 -8.56
C PHE A 90 18.06 -16.51 -8.70
N ARG A 91 17.33 -17.19 -7.83
CA ARG A 91 15.86 -17.17 -7.81
C ARG A 91 15.38 -16.55 -6.51
N PHE A 92 14.38 -15.68 -6.58
CA PHE A 92 13.97 -14.84 -5.45
C PHE A 92 12.59 -15.24 -4.93
N ALA A 93 12.42 -15.24 -3.61
CA ALA A 93 11.12 -15.46 -2.97
C ALA A 93 10.97 -14.68 -1.65
N GLU A 94 9.73 -14.39 -1.28
CA GLU A 94 9.40 -13.81 0.02
C GLU A 94 9.41 -14.87 1.15
N LEU A 95 9.04 -16.11 0.81
CA LEU A 95 8.75 -17.18 1.76
C LEU A 95 9.48 -18.49 1.38
N LEU A 96 9.55 -19.41 2.33
CA LEU A 96 10.02 -20.78 2.13
C LEU A 96 8.89 -21.78 2.33
N ASN A 97 8.97 -22.91 1.63
CA ASN A 97 8.18 -24.11 1.92
C ASN A 97 8.64 -24.74 3.26
N PRO A 98 7.84 -25.64 3.86
CA PRO A 98 8.25 -26.38 5.06
C PRO A 98 9.53 -27.22 4.89
N ASP A 99 9.87 -27.61 3.66
CA ASP A 99 11.11 -28.33 3.32
C ASP A 99 12.31 -27.40 3.07
N SER A 100 12.18 -26.11 3.38
CA SER A 100 13.18 -25.04 3.18
C SER A 100 13.51 -24.67 1.73
N THR A 101 12.76 -25.18 0.75
CA THR A 101 12.85 -24.70 -0.64
C THR A 101 12.08 -23.39 -0.83
N LEU A 102 12.30 -22.66 -1.93
CA LEU A 102 11.56 -21.41 -2.18
C LEU A 102 10.07 -21.65 -2.39
N TYR A 103 9.23 -20.88 -1.69
CA TYR A 103 7.80 -20.82 -1.99
C TYR A 103 7.55 -19.80 -3.10
N LEU A 104 7.09 -20.27 -4.27
CA LEU A 104 6.92 -19.45 -5.46
C LEU A 104 5.47 -19.39 -5.97
N ALA A 105 4.54 -20.09 -5.31
CA ALA A 105 3.15 -20.16 -5.77
C ALA A 105 2.49 -18.77 -5.80
N ASN A 106 2.86 -17.86 -4.88
CA ASN A 106 2.33 -16.50 -4.81
C ASN A 106 3.02 -15.48 -5.75
N ILE A 107 4.08 -15.89 -6.46
CA ILE A 107 4.79 -15.03 -7.44
C ILE A 107 4.05 -14.99 -8.79
N ARG A 108 3.14 -15.95 -9.03
CA ARG A 108 2.35 -16.10 -10.27
C ARG A 108 3.23 -16.18 -11.51
N GLY A 109 3.01 -15.36 -12.53
CA GLY A 109 3.75 -15.36 -13.79
C GLY A 109 5.10 -14.63 -13.75
N ALA A 110 5.46 -13.96 -12.66
CA ALA A 110 6.75 -13.29 -12.56
C ALA A 110 7.90 -14.31 -12.47
N ARG A 111 8.88 -14.22 -13.37
CA ARG A 111 9.97 -15.21 -13.42
C ARG A 111 10.86 -15.18 -12.17
N VAL A 112 11.14 -13.99 -11.63
CA VAL A 112 12.02 -13.77 -10.45
C VAL A 112 13.33 -14.55 -10.51
N ILE A 113 13.97 -14.57 -11.68
CA ILE A 113 15.27 -15.22 -11.91
C ILE A 113 16.25 -14.21 -12.49
N ASP A 114 17.43 -14.14 -11.91
CA ASP A 114 18.58 -13.49 -12.52
C ASP A 114 19.68 -14.52 -12.83
N VAL A 115 20.43 -14.30 -13.91
CA VAL A 115 21.48 -15.21 -14.40
C VAL A 115 22.72 -14.42 -14.75
N TYR A 116 23.88 -14.85 -14.27
CA TYR A 116 25.19 -14.32 -14.66
C TYR A 116 26.05 -15.42 -15.28
N THR A 117 26.58 -15.19 -16.48
CA THR A 117 27.52 -16.11 -17.15
C THR A 117 28.93 -15.52 -17.12
N PRO A 118 29.89 -16.11 -16.37
CA PRO A 118 31.26 -15.62 -16.28
C PRO A 118 32.03 -15.76 -17.60
N ALA A 119 32.85 -14.76 -17.92
CA ALA A 119 33.76 -14.77 -19.07
C ALA A 119 35.07 -15.54 -18.82
N GLU A 120 35.44 -15.69 -17.56
CA GLU A 120 36.66 -16.34 -17.09
C GLU A 120 36.44 -17.12 -15.79
N ASP A 121 37.38 -17.99 -15.45
CA ASP A 121 37.41 -18.66 -14.15
C ASP A 121 37.92 -17.68 -13.09
N GLY A 122 37.26 -17.62 -11.93
CA GLY A 122 37.71 -16.80 -10.81
C GLY A 122 36.61 -15.95 -10.19
N PRO A 123 36.99 -14.99 -9.32
CA PRO A 123 36.02 -14.13 -8.67
C PRO A 123 35.39 -13.14 -9.65
N PHE A 124 34.08 -12.89 -9.51
CA PHE A 124 33.39 -11.81 -10.20
C PHE A 124 32.52 -10.98 -9.24
N SER A 125 32.24 -9.75 -9.68
CA SER A 125 31.28 -8.84 -9.07
C SER A 125 30.23 -8.48 -10.11
N TRP A 126 28.96 -8.44 -9.70
CA TRP A 126 27.86 -8.10 -10.61
C TRP A 126 26.64 -7.66 -9.81
N GLU A 127 25.84 -6.75 -10.36
CA GLU A 127 24.49 -6.48 -9.88
C GLU A 127 23.59 -6.13 -11.09
N PRO A 128 22.29 -6.48 -11.06
CA PRO A 128 21.41 -6.20 -12.18
C PRO A 128 21.14 -4.70 -12.36
N SER A 129 20.76 -4.31 -13.57
CA SER A 129 20.53 -2.91 -13.95
C SER A 129 19.05 -2.54 -14.14
N PHE A 130 18.24 -3.43 -14.71
CA PHE A 130 16.88 -3.12 -15.19
C PHE A 130 15.77 -3.93 -14.51
N VAL A 131 16.03 -4.49 -13.34
CA VAL A 131 15.05 -5.28 -12.58
C VAL A 131 15.08 -4.96 -11.09
N TYR A 132 13.97 -5.22 -10.43
CA TYR A 132 13.91 -5.40 -8.99
C TYR A 132 13.01 -6.58 -8.63
N HIS A 133 13.21 -7.12 -7.43
CA HIS A 133 12.45 -8.20 -6.83
C HIS A 133 12.04 -7.78 -5.39
N GLY A 134 10.89 -8.25 -4.93
CA GLY A 134 10.55 -8.30 -3.51
C GLY A 134 10.91 -9.69 -2.96
N PHE A 135 11.81 -9.76 -1.99
CA PHE A 135 12.35 -11.03 -1.51
C PHE A 135 12.98 -10.95 -0.12
N ARG A 136 12.94 -12.08 0.58
CA ARG A 136 13.80 -12.36 1.73
C ARG A 136 14.82 -13.45 1.41
N PHE A 137 14.43 -14.40 0.57
CA PHE A 137 15.23 -15.59 0.29
C PHE A 137 15.71 -15.59 -1.16
N VAL A 138 16.94 -16.06 -1.36
CA VAL A 138 17.52 -16.27 -2.69
C VAL A 138 18.04 -17.69 -2.81
N GLU A 139 17.53 -18.46 -3.76
CA GLU A 139 18.14 -19.73 -4.17
C GLU A 139 19.26 -19.46 -5.16
N ILE A 140 20.43 -20.07 -4.92
CA ILE A 140 21.64 -19.90 -5.72
C ILE A 140 22.04 -21.28 -6.25
N SER A 141 22.24 -21.39 -7.56
CA SER A 141 22.71 -22.61 -8.23
C SER A 141 23.80 -22.31 -9.26
N GLY A 142 24.53 -23.34 -9.69
CA GLY A 142 25.62 -23.21 -10.66
C GLY A 142 26.99 -22.93 -10.05
N LEU A 143 27.16 -23.20 -8.74
CA LEU A 143 28.43 -23.03 -8.02
C LEU A 143 29.11 -24.38 -7.72
N ASP A 144 30.43 -24.41 -7.86
CA ASP A 144 31.24 -25.60 -7.55
C ASP A 144 31.53 -25.74 -6.04
N GLU A 145 31.43 -24.64 -5.28
CA GLU A 145 31.65 -24.59 -3.84
C GLU A 145 30.63 -23.70 -3.12
N GLN A 146 30.52 -23.88 -1.79
CA GLN A 146 29.61 -23.08 -0.98
C GLN A 146 30.08 -21.62 -0.90
N PRO A 147 29.20 -20.63 -1.21
CA PRO A 147 29.57 -19.24 -1.08
C PRO A 147 29.59 -18.76 0.38
N ALA A 148 30.30 -17.66 0.65
CA ALA A 148 30.28 -16.98 1.94
C ALA A 148 29.26 -15.84 1.94
N LEU A 149 28.72 -15.48 3.12
CA LEU A 149 27.78 -14.37 3.28
C LEU A 149 28.32 -13.04 2.74
N SER A 150 29.62 -12.80 2.91
CA SER A 150 30.29 -11.58 2.41
C SER A 150 30.31 -11.46 0.88
N HIS A 151 30.01 -12.54 0.15
CA HIS A 151 29.89 -12.49 -1.31
C HIS A 151 28.63 -11.76 -1.77
N PHE A 152 27.69 -11.44 -0.87
CA PHE A 152 26.41 -10.87 -1.23
C PHE A 152 26.07 -9.64 -0.39
N THR A 153 25.41 -8.67 -1.02
CA THR A 153 24.82 -7.51 -0.37
C THR A 153 23.42 -7.27 -0.95
N GLY A 154 22.41 -7.14 -0.11
CA GLY A 154 21.08 -6.72 -0.53
C GLY A 154 21.06 -5.22 -0.79
N ARG A 155 20.63 -4.80 -1.99
CA ARG A 155 20.44 -3.41 -2.37
C ARG A 155 18.98 -3.04 -2.18
N VAL A 156 18.65 -2.30 -1.12
CA VAL A 156 17.27 -1.84 -0.87
C VAL A 156 17.05 -0.58 -1.69
N VAL A 157 16.03 -0.61 -2.56
CA VAL A 157 15.81 0.43 -3.57
C VAL A 157 14.38 0.94 -3.48
N TYR A 158 14.23 2.26 -3.48
CA TYR A 158 12.97 2.98 -3.57
C TYR A 158 13.25 4.44 -3.93
N ASP A 159 12.22 5.26 -4.13
CA ASP A 159 12.36 6.68 -4.42
C ASP A 159 13.19 7.38 -3.34
N ARG A 160 14.12 8.25 -3.77
CA ARG A 160 14.98 8.97 -2.84
C ARG A 160 14.15 9.93 -1.99
N MET A 161 13.96 9.60 -0.72
CA MET A 161 13.28 10.43 0.26
C MET A 161 13.89 10.28 1.66
N GLU A 162 13.62 11.24 2.54
CA GLU A 162 14.06 11.21 3.93
C GLU A 162 13.09 10.39 4.79
N THR A 163 13.63 9.67 5.78
CA THR A 163 12.83 9.12 6.89
C THR A 163 12.68 10.21 7.94
N THR A 164 11.49 10.78 8.05
CA THR A 164 11.15 11.92 8.92
C THR A 164 10.52 11.48 10.24
N GLY A 165 9.96 10.28 10.30
CA GLY A 165 9.31 9.72 11.48
C GLY A 165 10.06 8.55 12.10
N GLN A 166 10.04 8.52 13.42
CA GLN A 166 10.44 7.36 14.23
C GLN A 166 9.36 7.09 15.26
N PHE A 167 9.23 5.84 15.70
CA PHE A 167 8.26 5.44 16.70
C PHE A 167 8.80 4.26 17.51
N GLU A 168 8.70 4.34 18.83
CA GLU A 168 9.11 3.30 19.77
C GLU A 168 8.25 3.37 21.04
N THR A 169 7.89 2.21 21.56
CA THR A 169 7.08 2.04 22.77
C THR A 169 7.70 0.96 23.67
N SER A 170 7.10 0.70 24.83
CA SER A 170 7.44 -0.47 25.65
C SER A 170 6.88 -1.80 25.13
N SER A 171 6.04 -1.80 24.10
CA SER A 171 5.43 -3.00 23.53
C SER A 171 6.25 -3.50 22.33
N GLU A 172 6.83 -4.68 22.47
CA GLU A 172 7.62 -5.30 21.40
C GLU A 172 6.77 -5.58 20.15
N ILE A 173 5.50 -5.96 20.32
CA ILE A 173 4.57 -6.20 19.20
C ILE A 173 4.35 -4.91 18.42
N ILE A 174 4.03 -3.80 19.09
CA ILE A 174 3.82 -2.51 18.44
C ILE A 174 5.09 -2.05 17.71
N ASN A 175 6.25 -2.17 18.35
CA ASN A 175 7.53 -1.78 17.75
C ASN A 175 7.85 -2.64 16.52
N GLN A 176 7.60 -3.94 16.58
CA GLN A 176 7.83 -4.84 15.45
C GLN A 176 6.79 -4.63 14.34
N THR A 177 5.53 -4.32 14.66
CA THR A 177 4.52 -3.94 13.68
C THR A 177 4.90 -2.65 12.97
N PHE A 178 5.37 -1.63 13.70
CA PHE A 178 5.88 -0.39 13.10
C PHE A 178 7.07 -0.67 12.17
N LYS A 179 8.01 -1.52 12.59
CA LYS A 179 9.15 -1.92 11.76
C LYS A 179 8.69 -2.65 10.49
N ASN A 180 7.73 -3.57 10.60
CA ASN A 180 7.17 -4.28 9.45
C ASN A 180 6.45 -3.32 8.50
N ALA A 181 5.70 -2.35 9.03
CA ALA A 181 5.06 -1.29 8.26
C ALA A 181 6.10 -0.44 7.52
N TYR A 182 7.15 0.02 8.21
CA TYR A 182 8.25 0.79 7.62
C TYR A 182 8.86 0.07 6.41
N TRP A 183 9.19 -1.23 6.56
CA TRP A 183 9.74 -2.04 5.48
C TRP A 183 8.74 -2.24 4.33
N GLY A 184 7.47 -2.46 4.62
CA GLY A 184 6.43 -2.65 3.61
C GLY A 184 6.14 -1.38 2.81
N ILE A 185 6.00 -0.25 3.50
CA ILE A 185 5.74 1.06 2.89
C ILE A 185 6.87 1.44 1.93
N ARG A 186 8.12 1.44 2.41
CA ARG A 186 9.26 1.82 1.56
C ARG A 186 9.53 0.81 0.45
N GLY A 187 9.23 -0.47 0.68
CA GLY A 187 9.33 -1.52 -0.35
C GLY A 187 8.39 -1.30 -1.53
N ASN A 188 7.28 -0.60 -1.30
CA ASN A 188 6.24 -0.35 -2.28
C ASN A 188 6.23 1.10 -2.82
N TYR A 189 7.38 1.79 -2.83
CA TYR A 189 7.53 3.08 -3.53
C TYR A 189 8.47 2.94 -4.73
N ARG A 190 7.93 3.18 -5.93
CA ARG A 190 8.66 3.07 -7.20
C ARG A 190 8.22 4.12 -8.25
N GLY A 191 8.28 5.40 -7.90
CA GLY A 191 7.73 6.52 -8.70
C GLY A 191 6.20 6.64 -8.62
N MET A 192 5.59 5.72 -7.87
CA MET A 192 4.20 5.60 -7.47
C MET A 192 4.16 4.64 -6.26
N PRO A 193 3.13 4.69 -5.42
CA PRO A 193 2.88 3.64 -4.44
C PRO A 193 2.33 2.38 -5.13
N THR A 194 3.01 1.24 -5.01
CA THR A 194 2.53 -0.07 -5.51
C THR A 194 1.75 -0.83 -4.45
N ASP A 195 0.95 -1.81 -4.88
CA ASP A 195 0.29 -2.81 -4.02
C ASP A 195 1.30 -3.76 -3.38
N CYS A 196 2.09 -4.43 -4.23
CA CYS A 196 3.10 -5.39 -3.83
C CYS A 196 4.32 -5.36 -4.78
N PRO A 197 5.52 -5.76 -4.31
CA PRO A 197 6.74 -5.62 -5.09
C PRO A 197 7.24 -6.89 -5.81
N GLN A 198 6.64 -8.05 -5.54
CA GLN A 198 7.21 -9.36 -5.90
C GLN A 198 6.60 -10.01 -7.14
N ARG A 199 5.25 -10.03 -7.25
CA ARG A 199 4.55 -10.79 -8.30
C ARG A 199 4.40 -9.99 -9.59
N ASP A 200 3.72 -10.55 -10.58
CA ASP A 200 3.42 -9.95 -11.88
C ASP A 200 2.30 -8.87 -11.82
N GLU A 201 2.33 -8.02 -10.81
CA GLU A 201 1.35 -6.96 -10.55
C GLU A 201 2.02 -5.60 -10.44
N ARG A 202 2.48 -5.21 -9.24
CA ARG A 202 3.29 -4.02 -8.99
C ARG A 202 2.61 -2.76 -9.54
N GLN A 203 1.29 -2.67 -9.35
CA GLN A 203 0.45 -1.61 -9.88
C GLN A 203 0.15 -0.58 -8.80
N GLY A 204 -0.08 0.67 -9.21
CA GLY A 204 -0.52 1.72 -8.31
C GLY A 204 -2.01 1.63 -8.00
N TRP A 205 -2.41 0.58 -7.28
CA TRP A 205 -3.78 0.39 -6.82
C TRP A 205 -4.20 1.52 -5.88
N LEU A 206 -5.30 2.21 -6.22
CA LEU A 206 -5.70 3.42 -5.52
C LEU A 206 -6.21 3.12 -4.10
N GLY A 207 -7.09 2.12 -3.96
CA GLY A 207 -7.75 1.78 -2.69
C GLY A 207 -6.81 1.46 -1.53
N ASP A 208 -5.62 0.93 -1.84
CA ASP A 208 -4.55 0.59 -0.90
C ASP A 208 -4.04 1.77 -0.08
N ARG A 209 -4.17 3.00 -0.60
CA ARG A 209 -3.46 4.20 -0.11
C ARG A 209 -4.37 5.37 0.24
N ALA A 210 -5.70 5.16 0.32
CA ALA A 210 -6.63 6.25 0.62
C ALA A 210 -6.32 6.91 1.97
N THR A 211 -6.73 6.34 3.10
CA THR A 211 -6.33 6.87 4.41
C THR A 211 -4.87 6.52 4.76
N GLY A 212 -4.32 5.44 4.19
CA GLY A 212 -2.94 5.02 4.45
C GLY A 212 -1.88 6.09 4.16
N CYS A 213 -2.10 6.95 3.16
CA CYS A 213 -1.13 8.00 2.80
C CYS A 213 -0.79 8.97 3.95
N PHE A 214 -1.72 9.23 4.87
CA PHE A 214 -1.48 10.07 6.04
C PHE A 214 -0.53 9.42 7.05
N GLY A 215 -0.63 8.09 7.22
CA GLY A 215 0.25 7.32 8.09
C GLY A 215 1.66 7.25 7.50
N GLU A 216 1.76 7.07 6.18
CA GLU A 216 3.03 7.03 5.48
C GLU A 216 3.78 8.36 5.53
N ALA A 217 3.05 9.48 5.46
CA ALA A 217 3.61 10.84 5.55
C ALA A 217 4.16 11.19 6.94
N PHE A 218 3.78 10.45 8.00
CA PHE A 218 4.49 10.54 9.27
C PHE A 218 5.89 9.92 9.22
N ILE A 219 6.06 8.87 8.41
CA ILE A 219 7.28 8.06 8.38
C ILE A 219 8.31 8.61 7.39
N LEU A 220 7.86 9.02 6.20
CA LEU A 220 8.70 9.41 5.07
C LEU A 220 8.27 10.76 4.51
N ASP A 221 9.24 11.58 4.08
CA ASP A 221 8.98 12.80 3.30
C ASP A 221 8.53 12.43 1.87
N ASN A 222 7.26 12.05 1.76
CA ASN A 222 6.65 11.48 0.56
C ASN A 222 5.80 12.50 -0.23
N ALA A 223 5.82 13.79 0.15
CA ALA A 223 5.00 14.83 -0.48
C ALA A 223 5.21 14.91 -1.99
N LEU A 224 6.46 14.91 -2.45
CA LEU A 224 6.76 14.99 -3.89
C LEU A 224 6.31 13.74 -4.65
N LEU A 225 6.40 12.55 -4.04
CA LEU A 225 5.92 11.30 -4.63
C LEU A 225 4.41 11.36 -4.84
N TYR A 226 3.66 11.75 -3.80
CA TYR A 226 2.21 11.86 -3.88
C TYR A 226 1.75 13.00 -4.79
N SER A 227 2.42 14.15 -4.76
CA SER A 227 2.13 15.25 -5.69
C SER A 227 2.37 14.86 -7.15
N LYS A 228 3.34 13.98 -7.43
CA LYS A 228 3.52 13.39 -8.76
C LYS A 228 2.42 12.39 -9.08
N TRP A 229 2.11 11.50 -8.14
CA TRP A 229 1.15 10.43 -8.38
C TRP A 229 -0.27 10.93 -8.61
N VAL A 230 -0.69 12.01 -7.95
CA VAL A 230 -1.98 12.63 -8.22
C VAL A 230 -2.08 13.20 -9.65
N GLN A 231 -0.96 13.63 -10.25
CA GLN A 231 -0.91 13.93 -11.68
C GLN A 231 -1.13 12.67 -12.52
N ASP A 232 -0.45 11.56 -12.20
CA ASP A 232 -0.63 10.29 -12.92
C ASP A 232 -2.11 9.82 -12.86
N ILE A 233 -2.79 10.04 -11.74
CA ILE A 233 -4.22 9.72 -11.55
C ILE A 233 -5.08 10.56 -12.50
N GLU A 234 -4.83 11.87 -12.60
CA GLU A 234 -5.52 12.73 -13.58
C GLU A 234 -5.23 12.27 -15.02
N ASP A 235 -3.97 11.98 -15.35
CA ASP A 235 -3.57 11.52 -16.69
C ASP A 235 -4.20 10.15 -17.05
N SER A 236 -4.59 9.38 -16.03
CA SER A 236 -5.30 8.12 -16.16
C SER A 236 -6.83 8.27 -16.19
N GLN A 237 -7.37 9.48 -16.00
CA GLN A 237 -8.80 9.77 -16.08
C GLN A 237 -9.29 9.64 -17.53
N SER A 238 -10.42 8.97 -17.73
CA SER A 238 -11.03 8.84 -19.06
C SER A 238 -11.60 10.17 -19.54
N PRO A 239 -11.81 10.36 -20.86
CA PRO A 239 -12.49 11.54 -21.39
C PRO A 239 -13.88 11.78 -20.80
N GLU A 240 -14.56 10.73 -20.35
CA GLU A 240 -15.88 10.77 -19.70
C GLU A 240 -15.80 11.10 -18.19
N GLY A 241 -14.59 11.21 -17.62
CA GLY A 241 -14.36 11.56 -16.21
C GLY A 241 -14.10 10.37 -15.28
N SER A 242 -14.12 9.13 -15.77
CA SER A 242 -13.89 7.95 -14.93
C SER A 242 -12.41 7.83 -14.54
N ILE A 243 -12.14 7.62 -13.25
CA ILE A 243 -10.77 7.36 -12.76
C ILE A 243 -10.51 5.85 -12.77
N SER A 244 -9.33 5.46 -13.25
CA SER A 244 -8.87 4.07 -13.21
C SER A 244 -8.55 3.66 -11.78
N VAL A 245 -8.89 2.44 -11.38
CA VAL A 245 -8.58 1.91 -10.03
C VAL A 245 -7.10 1.61 -9.81
N VAL A 246 -6.31 1.65 -10.89
CA VAL A 246 -4.84 1.63 -10.88
C VAL A 246 -4.29 2.86 -11.62
N SER A 247 -3.23 3.46 -11.09
CA SER A 247 -2.54 4.59 -11.72
C SER A 247 -1.02 4.51 -11.55
N PRO A 248 -0.22 4.64 -12.64
CA PRO A 248 -0.63 4.80 -14.03
C PRO A 248 -1.43 3.60 -14.58
N ARG A 249 -2.35 3.87 -15.51
CA ARG A 249 -3.29 2.87 -16.05
C ARG A 249 -2.70 1.87 -17.06
N TYR A 250 -1.59 1.20 -16.72
CA TYR A 250 -1.08 0.08 -17.52
C TYR A 250 -2.14 -1.01 -17.73
N TRP A 251 -2.91 -1.29 -16.67
CA TRP A 251 -4.19 -1.97 -16.81
C TRP A 251 -5.30 -0.93 -16.93
N THR A 252 -6.03 -0.96 -18.05
CA THR A 252 -7.14 -0.02 -18.27
C THR A 252 -8.38 -0.55 -17.57
N LEU A 253 -8.55 -0.15 -16.29
CA LEU A 253 -9.60 -0.64 -15.39
C LEU A 253 -10.48 0.53 -14.91
N TRP A 254 -11.43 0.95 -15.75
CA TRP A 254 -12.46 1.93 -15.36
C TRP A 254 -13.69 1.22 -14.85
N HIS A 255 -13.79 1.07 -13.53
CA HIS A 255 -14.93 0.42 -12.89
C HIS A 255 -16.05 1.37 -12.50
N ASP A 256 -15.91 2.70 -12.68
CA ASP A 256 -16.81 3.71 -12.07
C ASP A 256 -17.08 3.42 -10.58
N ASP A 257 -16.03 2.97 -9.90
CA ASP A 257 -15.99 2.68 -8.47
C ASP A 257 -15.65 3.97 -7.70
N VAL A 258 -16.05 4.07 -6.42
CA VAL A 258 -15.76 5.23 -5.55
C VAL A 258 -14.70 4.93 -4.50
N THR A 259 -14.71 3.72 -3.96
CA THR A 259 -13.92 3.32 -2.80
C THR A 259 -12.43 3.28 -3.14
N TRP A 260 -12.05 2.89 -4.37
CA TRP A 260 -10.66 2.92 -4.83
C TRP A 260 -10.21 4.34 -5.24
N PRO A 261 -10.89 5.05 -6.17
CA PRO A 261 -10.47 6.38 -6.59
C PRO A 261 -10.52 7.46 -5.50
N ALA A 262 -11.17 7.21 -4.36
CA ALA A 262 -11.12 8.07 -3.18
C ALA A 262 -9.69 8.46 -2.78
N ALA A 263 -8.69 7.60 -3.05
CA ALA A 263 -7.29 7.93 -2.78
C ALA A 263 -6.79 9.19 -3.46
N TYR A 264 -7.36 9.57 -4.61
CA TYR A 264 -7.05 10.84 -5.27
C TYR A 264 -7.36 12.04 -4.37
N PHE A 265 -8.52 12.02 -3.73
CA PHE A 265 -8.99 13.09 -2.85
C PHE A 265 -8.28 13.05 -1.49
N TYR A 266 -8.08 11.86 -0.94
CA TYR A 266 -7.40 11.70 0.35
C TYR A 266 -5.91 12.10 0.25
N ALA A 267 -5.23 11.77 -0.85
CA ALA A 267 -3.87 12.26 -1.11
C ALA A 267 -3.81 13.79 -1.23
N MET A 268 -4.79 14.42 -1.89
CA MET A 268 -4.89 15.90 -1.93
C MET A 268 -5.05 16.50 -0.53
N LYS A 269 -5.90 15.91 0.30
CA LYS A 269 -6.09 16.34 1.68
C LYS A 269 -4.82 16.15 2.50
N MET A 270 -4.13 15.02 2.34
CA MET A 270 -2.87 14.76 3.00
C MET A 270 -1.82 15.83 2.65
N LEU A 271 -1.66 16.14 1.35
CA LEU A 271 -0.73 17.17 0.88
C LEU A 271 -1.08 18.55 1.44
N SER A 272 -2.36 18.94 1.44
CA SER A 272 -2.78 20.25 1.94
C SER A 272 -2.72 20.37 3.47
N HIS A 273 -3.07 19.32 4.22
CA HIS A 273 -3.14 19.37 5.69
C HIS A 273 -1.81 19.04 6.37
N GLN A 274 -1.11 17.97 5.96
CA GLN A 274 0.13 17.55 6.64
C GLN A 274 1.35 18.30 6.13
N TYR A 275 1.38 18.67 4.85
CA TYR A 275 2.50 19.42 4.25
C TYR A 275 2.21 20.90 3.99
N GLY A 276 0.94 21.32 4.01
CA GLY A 276 0.55 22.70 3.69
C GLY A 276 0.59 23.00 2.19
N ASP A 277 0.73 21.99 1.34
CA ASP A 277 0.80 22.16 -0.10
C ASP A 277 -0.60 22.18 -0.72
N THR A 278 -1.05 23.37 -1.10
CA THR A 278 -2.36 23.58 -1.73
C THR A 278 -2.29 23.60 -3.26
N ALA A 279 -1.10 23.54 -3.86
CA ALA A 279 -0.95 23.63 -5.31
C ALA A 279 -1.61 22.45 -6.04
N PRO A 280 -1.48 21.19 -5.58
CA PRO A 280 -2.19 20.06 -6.17
C PRO A 280 -3.71 20.24 -6.16
N VAL A 281 -4.30 20.63 -5.02
CA VAL A 281 -5.75 20.88 -4.91
C VAL A 281 -6.21 21.91 -5.94
N LYS A 282 -5.51 23.04 -6.06
CA LYS A 282 -5.83 24.11 -7.01
C LYS A 282 -5.76 23.65 -8.47
N LYS A 283 -4.72 22.89 -8.81
CA LYS A 283 -4.49 22.41 -10.18
C LYS A 283 -5.55 21.39 -10.60
N HIS A 284 -5.86 20.46 -9.71
CA HIS A 284 -6.59 19.24 -10.02
C HIS A 284 -8.09 19.31 -9.67
N TYR A 285 -8.56 20.38 -9.03
CA TYR A 285 -9.96 20.58 -8.67
C TYR A 285 -10.95 20.30 -9.81
N PRO A 286 -10.74 20.79 -11.06
CA PRO A 286 -11.65 20.48 -12.16
C PRO A 286 -11.74 18.98 -12.48
N SER A 287 -10.64 18.23 -12.38
CA SER A 287 -10.63 16.78 -12.61
C SER A 287 -11.39 16.01 -11.53
N MET A 288 -11.21 16.39 -10.26
CA MET A 288 -11.96 15.83 -9.13
C MET A 288 -13.47 16.07 -9.29
N LYS A 289 -13.87 17.28 -9.69
CA LYS A 289 -15.28 17.61 -9.94
C LYS A 289 -15.88 16.77 -11.07
N ARG A 290 -15.19 16.67 -12.22
CA ARG A 290 -15.62 15.82 -13.35
C ARG A 290 -15.81 14.36 -12.95
N TYR A 291 -14.95 13.84 -12.07
CA TYR A 291 -15.08 12.49 -11.57
C TYR A 291 -16.34 12.31 -10.73
N LEU A 292 -16.65 13.22 -9.79
CA LEU A 292 -17.88 13.13 -9.00
C LEU A 292 -19.13 13.22 -9.89
N GLU A 293 -19.15 14.16 -10.85
CA GLU A 293 -20.23 14.28 -11.83
C GLU A 293 -20.43 12.98 -12.65
N ARG A 294 -19.32 12.33 -13.03
CA ARG A 294 -19.36 11.04 -13.72
C ARG A 294 -19.98 9.95 -12.86
N ILE A 295 -19.54 9.82 -11.59
CA ILE A 295 -20.09 8.82 -10.66
C ILE A 295 -21.57 9.06 -10.42
N GLU A 296 -21.99 10.31 -10.20
CA GLU A 296 -23.40 10.69 -10.09
C GLU A 296 -24.20 10.21 -11.31
N GLN A 297 -23.71 10.47 -12.52
CA GLN A 297 -24.38 10.11 -13.76
C GLN A 297 -24.59 8.59 -13.94
N VAL A 298 -23.61 7.77 -13.56
CA VAL A 298 -23.61 6.34 -13.93
C VAL A 298 -23.94 5.37 -12.81
N SER A 299 -23.89 5.81 -11.56
CA SER A 299 -24.01 4.91 -10.41
C SER A 299 -24.98 5.39 -9.34
N MET A 300 -25.35 6.67 -9.33
CA MET A 300 -26.29 7.21 -8.35
C MET A 300 -27.74 6.93 -8.74
N GLN A 301 -28.51 6.39 -7.80
CA GLN A 301 -29.94 6.16 -7.90
C GLN A 301 -30.60 6.65 -6.61
N ASP A 302 -31.50 7.63 -6.72
CA ASP A 302 -32.17 8.26 -5.57
C ASP A 302 -31.17 8.66 -4.47
N TYR A 303 -30.10 9.37 -4.83
CA TYR A 303 -29.03 9.80 -3.90
C TYR A 303 -28.24 8.67 -3.22
N ILE A 304 -28.35 7.42 -3.70
CA ILE A 304 -27.52 6.29 -3.25
C ILE A 304 -26.58 5.89 -4.38
N VAL A 305 -25.27 5.81 -4.08
CA VAL A 305 -24.27 5.30 -5.03
C VAL A 305 -24.27 3.78 -4.95
N THR A 306 -24.62 3.12 -6.05
CA THR A 306 -24.96 1.68 -6.04
C THR A 306 -23.83 0.76 -6.48
N LYS A 307 -22.77 1.31 -7.09
CA LYS A 307 -21.68 0.53 -7.70
C LYS A 307 -20.47 0.48 -6.79
N ASP A 308 -19.96 -0.72 -6.58
CA ASP A 308 -18.73 -1.04 -5.85
C ASP A 308 -18.19 -2.36 -6.42
N ALA A 309 -16.90 -2.41 -6.74
CA ALA A 309 -16.30 -3.53 -7.45
C ALA A 309 -15.56 -4.52 -6.53
N TYR A 310 -15.16 -4.09 -5.33
CA TYR A 310 -14.22 -4.84 -4.49
C TYR A 310 -14.74 -5.10 -3.08
N GLY A 311 -15.68 -4.30 -2.58
CA GLY A 311 -16.17 -4.40 -1.22
C GLY A 311 -15.15 -3.97 -0.17
N ASP A 312 -15.42 -4.37 1.06
CA ASP A 312 -14.49 -4.21 2.17
C ASP A 312 -13.40 -5.28 2.09
N TRP A 313 -12.48 -5.08 1.13
CA TRP A 313 -11.49 -6.05 0.67
C TRP A 313 -10.68 -6.64 1.82
N CYS A 314 -10.28 -7.92 1.69
CA CYS A 314 -9.48 -8.62 2.70
C CYS A 314 -10.03 -8.60 4.14
N MET A 315 -11.36 -8.45 4.31
CA MET A 315 -12.04 -8.74 5.57
C MET A 315 -11.62 -10.14 6.08
N PRO A 316 -11.11 -10.28 7.33
CA PRO A 316 -10.69 -11.57 7.86
C PRO A 316 -11.78 -12.63 7.69
N PRO A 317 -11.52 -13.71 6.93
CA PRO A 317 -12.51 -14.75 6.72
C PRO A 317 -12.78 -15.54 8.01
N GLU A 318 -13.93 -16.20 8.06
CA GLU A 318 -14.29 -17.12 9.14
C GLU A 318 -13.41 -18.38 9.17
N ARG A 319 -12.69 -18.66 8.07
CA ARG A 319 -11.75 -19.77 7.92
C ARG A 319 -10.47 -19.32 7.24
N GLN A 320 -9.33 -19.76 7.76
CA GLN A 320 -7.99 -19.31 7.32
C GLN A 320 -7.53 -19.88 5.95
N ASP A 321 -8.26 -20.83 5.36
CA ASP A 321 -7.97 -21.31 4.00
C ASP A 321 -8.64 -20.46 2.91
N LEU A 322 -9.54 -19.55 3.29
CA LEU A 322 -10.26 -18.67 2.36
C LEU A 322 -9.47 -17.39 2.08
N ILE A 323 -9.59 -16.84 0.87
CA ILE A 323 -9.16 -15.47 0.56
C ILE A 323 -10.24 -14.48 0.98
N HIS A 324 -11.51 -14.78 0.66
CA HIS A 324 -12.65 -13.93 0.96
C HIS A 324 -13.63 -14.64 1.89
N SER A 325 -14.07 -13.93 2.93
CA SER A 325 -15.17 -14.35 3.79
C SER A 325 -16.36 -14.82 2.95
N GLN A 326 -16.99 -15.92 3.33
CA GLN A 326 -18.26 -16.34 2.72
C GLN A 326 -19.47 -16.04 3.60
N ASP A 327 -19.22 -15.66 4.86
CA ASP A 327 -20.24 -15.22 5.81
C ASP A 327 -20.87 -13.88 5.38
N PRO A 328 -22.19 -13.84 5.08
CA PRO A 328 -22.91 -12.60 4.76
C PRO A 328 -22.87 -11.56 5.89
N ALA A 329 -22.74 -11.97 7.15
CA ALA A 329 -22.67 -11.06 8.30
C ALA A 329 -21.32 -10.31 8.41
N ARG A 330 -20.35 -10.66 7.55
CA ARG A 330 -19.04 -10.00 7.39
C ARG A 330 -18.94 -9.20 6.08
N LYS A 331 -19.95 -9.28 5.20
CA LYS A 331 -19.93 -8.62 3.89
C LYS A 331 -20.76 -7.35 3.92
N THR A 332 -20.09 -6.20 3.99
CA THR A 332 -20.78 -4.91 3.89
C THR A 332 -21.33 -4.71 2.49
N ALA A 333 -22.58 -4.25 2.36
CA ALA A 333 -23.17 -4.00 1.04
C ALA A 333 -22.39 -2.93 0.26
N GLY A 334 -22.11 -3.18 -1.02
CA GLY A 334 -21.36 -2.23 -1.86
C GLY A 334 -21.97 -0.82 -1.91
N ALA A 335 -23.30 -0.72 -1.89
CA ALA A 335 -23.98 0.57 -1.85
C ALA A 335 -23.73 1.36 -0.54
N VAL A 336 -23.55 0.68 0.59
CA VAL A 336 -23.18 1.31 1.87
C VAL A 336 -21.76 1.88 1.75
N LEU A 337 -20.84 1.09 1.22
CA LEU A 337 -19.43 1.48 1.05
C LEU A 337 -19.29 2.67 0.10
N SER A 338 -19.83 2.56 -1.12
CA SER A 338 -19.70 3.64 -2.11
C SER A 338 -20.46 4.91 -1.73
N THR A 339 -21.63 4.80 -1.07
CA THR A 339 -22.39 5.99 -0.65
C THR A 339 -21.69 6.73 0.49
N THR A 340 -21.18 6.01 1.49
CA THR A 340 -20.42 6.62 2.60
C THR A 340 -19.15 7.30 2.09
N MET A 341 -18.40 6.64 1.19
CA MET A 341 -17.21 7.23 0.59
C MET A 341 -17.54 8.42 -0.30
N TYR A 342 -18.55 8.34 -1.17
CA TYR A 342 -18.96 9.48 -2.01
C TYR A 342 -19.39 10.69 -1.18
N TYR A 343 -20.12 10.47 -0.09
CA TYR A 343 -20.45 11.51 0.88
C TYR A 343 -19.19 12.19 1.45
N SER A 344 -18.19 11.40 1.85
CA SER A 344 -16.89 11.92 2.29
C SER A 344 -16.20 12.76 1.21
N LEU A 345 -16.22 12.32 -0.06
CA LEU A 345 -15.63 13.06 -1.16
C LEU A 345 -16.31 14.42 -1.40
N LEU A 346 -17.64 14.51 -1.22
CA LEU A 346 -18.35 15.80 -1.29
C LEU A 346 -17.90 16.76 -0.18
N GLN A 347 -17.71 16.26 1.04
CA GLN A 347 -17.18 17.08 2.14
C GLN A 347 -15.76 17.58 1.84
N LEU A 348 -14.90 16.72 1.26
CA LEU A 348 -13.57 17.14 0.81
C LEU A 348 -13.66 18.18 -0.31
N MET A 349 -14.62 18.05 -1.22
CA MET A 349 -14.80 19.03 -2.29
C MET A 349 -15.27 20.39 -1.81
N VAL A 350 -16.03 20.47 -0.71
CA VAL A 350 -16.32 21.76 -0.05
C VAL A 350 -15.02 22.42 0.40
N GLU A 351 -14.17 21.69 1.13
CA GLU A 351 -12.87 22.20 1.59
C GLU A 351 -11.96 22.58 0.41
N PHE A 352 -11.92 21.74 -0.63
CA PHE A 352 -11.10 21.99 -1.82
C PHE A 352 -11.63 23.15 -2.66
N ALA A 353 -12.94 23.40 -2.67
CA ALA A 353 -13.52 24.57 -3.32
C ALA A 353 -13.06 25.87 -2.64
N GLU A 354 -12.97 25.89 -1.31
CA GLU A 354 -12.41 27.02 -0.56
C GLU A 354 -10.93 27.25 -0.89
N ILE A 355 -10.12 26.18 -0.89
CA ILE A 355 -8.68 26.24 -1.19
C ILE A 355 -8.42 26.69 -2.64
N SER A 356 -9.24 26.24 -3.58
CA SER A 356 -9.08 26.48 -5.02
C SER A 356 -9.75 27.76 -5.51
N GLY A 357 -10.61 28.39 -4.71
CA GLY A 357 -11.36 29.60 -5.07
C GLY A 357 -12.65 29.33 -5.85
N ASN A 358 -13.16 28.09 -5.85
CA ASN A 358 -14.39 27.67 -6.53
C ASN A 358 -15.62 27.71 -5.59
N GLN A 359 -15.76 28.80 -4.81
CA GLN A 359 -16.76 28.92 -3.75
C GLN A 359 -18.22 28.75 -4.23
N ASP A 360 -18.50 29.08 -5.49
CA ASP A 360 -19.82 28.94 -6.09
C ASP A 360 -20.31 27.48 -6.16
N ASP A 361 -19.41 26.50 -6.09
CA ASP A 361 -19.75 25.07 -6.09
C ASP A 361 -20.21 24.55 -4.71
N ILE A 362 -19.80 25.22 -3.62
CA ILE A 362 -20.01 24.75 -2.24
C ILE A 362 -21.48 24.43 -1.94
N PRO A 363 -22.46 25.32 -2.24
CA PRO A 363 -23.86 25.05 -1.94
C PRO A 363 -24.40 23.80 -2.65
N GLY A 364 -23.87 23.49 -3.84
CA GLY A 364 -24.22 22.30 -4.60
C GLY A 364 -23.76 21.02 -3.92
N PHE A 365 -22.49 20.97 -3.51
CA PHE A 365 -21.94 19.82 -2.78
C PHE A 365 -22.63 19.61 -1.42
N GLU A 366 -22.85 20.68 -0.66
CA GLU A 366 -23.55 20.62 0.64
C GLU A 366 -25.00 20.12 0.48
N THR A 367 -25.72 20.63 -0.52
CA THR A 367 -27.09 20.19 -0.81
C THR A 367 -27.14 18.72 -1.20
N LEU A 368 -26.22 18.26 -2.04
CA LEU A 368 -26.15 16.86 -2.44
C LEU A 368 -25.80 15.97 -1.24
N ALA A 369 -24.78 16.34 -0.46
CA ALA A 369 -24.39 15.62 0.74
C ALA A 369 -25.54 15.49 1.75
N ALA A 370 -26.31 16.56 1.97
CA ALA A 370 -27.48 16.53 2.86
C ALA A 370 -28.55 15.53 2.39
N LYS A 371 -28.87 15.51 1.09
CA LYS A 371 -29.84 14.56 0.51
C LYS A 371 -29.36 13.11 0.56
N ILE A 372 -28.05 12.90 0.34
CA ILE A 372 -27.41 11.59 0.50
C ILE A 372 -27.55 11.14 1.96
N LYS A 373 -27.18 11.97 2.94
CA LYS A 373 -27.29 11.62 4.37
C LYS A 373 -28.73 11.27 4.76
N GLU A 374 -29.70 12.07 4.32
CA GLU A 374 -31.13 11.80 4.57
C GLU A 374 -31.56 10.45 3.97
N THR A 375 -31.26 10.22 2.70
CA THR A 375 -31.72 9.01 1.99
C THR A 375 -30.99 7.76 2.45
N TYR A 376 -29.69 7.88 2.73
CA TYR A 376 -28.86 6.83 3.30
C TYR A 376 -29.38 6.38 4.67
N ASN A 377 -29.68 7.32 5.56
CA ASN A 377 -30.24 6.99 6.87
C ASN A 377 -31.64 6.38 6.75
N ALA A 378 -32.50 6.93 5.89
CA ALA A 378 -33.84 6.37 5.67
C ALA A 378 -33.80 4.92 5.16
N LYS A 379 -32.75 4.54 4.41
CA LYS A 379 -32.62 3.22 3.79
C LYS A 379 -31.87 2.22 4.65
N TYR A 380 -30.78 2.65 5.31
CA TYR A 380 -29.82 1.75 5.93
C TYR A 380 -29.76 1.87 7.45
N PHE A 381 -30.21 2.97 8.06
CA PHE A 381 -30.20 3.11 9.52
C PHE A 381 -31.48 2.54 10.13
N ASN A 382 -31.34 1.64 11.09
CA ASN A 382 -32.45 1.13 11.90
C ASN A 382 -32.47 1.86 13.25
N ALA A 383 -33.52 2.64 13.52
CA ALA A 383 -33.64 3.43 14.75
C ALA A 383 -33.93 2.59 16.01
N ASP A 384 -34.49 1.39 15.88
CA ASP A 384 -34.79 0.54 17.05
C ASP A 384 -33.52 -0.15 17.57
N SER A 385 -32.66 -0.63 16.65
CA SER A 385 -31.41 -1.31 17.01
C SER A 385 -30.20 -0.38 17.01
N VAL A 386 -30.30 0.80 16.42
CA VAL A 386 -29.22 1.77 16.22
C VAL A 386 -28.05 1.14 15.45
N LEU A 387 -28.36 0.60 14.28
CA LEU A 387 -27.43 -0.15 13.43
C LEU A 387 -27.63 0.21 11.96
N TYR A 388 -26.55 0.13 11.19
CA TYR A 388 -26.61 0.21 9.73
C TYR A 388 -26.66 -1.18 9.09
N ASP A 389 -27.55 -1.34 8.10
CA ASP A 389 -27.66 -2.50 7.21
C ASP A 389 -27.58 -3.85 7.95
N ASN A 390 -26.61 -4.71 7.62
CA ASN A 390 -26.40 -6.02 8.23
C ASN A 390 -25.50 -5.99 9.48
N ASN A 391 -25.31 -4.81 10.07
CA ASN A 391 -24.49 -4.59 11.26
C ASN A 391 -23.03 -5.05 11.09
N THR A 392 -22.41 -4.95 9.91
CA THR A 392 -20.95 -5.14 9.86
C THR A 392 -20.26 -4.02 10.62
N VAL A 393 -19.09 -4.29 11.21
CA VAL A 393 -18.32 -3.23 11.89
C VAL A 393 -17.99 -2.11 10.91
N THR A 394 -17.64 -2.45 9.66
CA THR A 394 -17.37 -1.49 8.58
C THR A 394 -18.57 -0.59 8.25
N ALA A 395 -19.79 -1.12 8.11
CA ALA A 395 -20.96 -0.30 7.83
C ALA A 395 -21.19 0.76 8.91
N ASN A 396 -21.07 0.35 10.18
CA ASN A 396 -21.30 1.22 11.32
C ASN A 396 -20.15 2.22 11.52
N ILE A 397 -18.89 1.78 11.47
CA ILE A 397 -17.73 2.66 11.73
C ILE A 397 -17.54 3.70 10.63
N LEU A 398 -17.77 3.36 9.35
CA LEU A 398 -17.74 4.34 8.27
C LEU A 398 -18.85 5.39 8.44
N SER A 399 -20.07 4.94 8.77
CA SER A 399 -21.19 5.85 8.99
C SER A 399 -20.94 6.80 10.17
N LEU A 400 -20.33 6.28 11.26
CA LEU A 400 -19.94 7.05 12.43
C LEU A 400 -18.85 8.08 12.10
N GLN A 401 -17.72 7.62 11.59
CA GLN A 401 -16.53 8.45 11.41
C GLN A 401 -16.66 9.47 10.28
N LEU A 402 -17.53 9.20 9.29
CA LEU A 402 -17.82 10.14 8.21
C LEU A 402 -19.02 11.06 8.53
N GLY A 403 -19.61 10.97 9.72
CA GLY A 403 -20.64 11.92 10.17
C GLY A 403 -22.04 11.71 9.57
N LEU A 404 -22.36 10.49 9.15
CA LEU A 404 -23.68 10.13 8.60
C LEU A 404 -24.71 9.80 9.67
N VAL A 405 -24.29 9.49 10.89
CA VAL A 405 -25.18 9.09 12.01
C VAL A 405 -26.18 10.22 12.33
N PRO A 406 -27.45 9.89 12.65
CA PRO A 406 -28.38 10.83 13.24
C PRO A 406 -27.87 11.37 14.57
N GLU A 407 -28.07 12.68 14.79
CA GLU A 407 -27.61 13.36 16.01
C GLU A 407 -28.21 12.71 17.27
N GLY A 408 -27.35 12.34 18.23
CA GLY A 408 -27.71 11.72 19.49
C GLY A 408 -27.60 10.19 19.50
N GLU A 409 -27.42 9.55 18.33
CA GLU A 409 -27.32 8.09 18.21
C GLU A 409 -25.86 7.59 18.14
N GLU A 410 -24.88 8.51 18.10
CA GLU A 410 -23.46 8.19 17.89
C GLU A 410 -22.89 7.28 19.00
N GLU A 411 -23.19 7.60 20.27
CA GLU A 411 -22.71 6.82 21.41
C GLU A 411 -23.29 5.39 21.38
N LYS A 412 -24.58 5.26 21.08
CA LYS A 412 -25.24 3.95 21.02
C LYS A 412 -24.76 3.11 19.84
N LEU A 413 -24.55 3.72 18.68
CA LEU A 413 -23.94 3.05 17.53
C LEU A 413 -22.52 2.59 17.85
N PHE A 414 -21.73 3.42 18.55
CA PHE A 414 -20.38 3.06 18.97
C PHE A 414 -20.37 1.89 19.95
N GLU A 415 -21.27 1.86 20.93
CA GLU A 415 -21.45 0.69 21.81
C GLU A 415 -21.70 -0.59 21.00
N ASN A 416 -22.53 -0.52 19.96
CA ASN A 416 -22.82 -1.66 19.09
C ASN A 416 -21.58 -2.11 18.30
N ILE A 417 -20.75 -1.17 17.81
CA ILE A 417 -19.47 -1.47 17.16
C ILE A 417 -18.55 -2.23 18.14
N VAL A 418 -18.35 -1.69 19.34
CA VAL A 418 -17.52 -2.31 20.38
C VAL A 418 -18.05 -3.69 20.73
N GLN A 419 -19.35 -3.82 20.98
CA GLN A 419 -19.97 -5.10 21.31
C GLN A 419 -19.74 -6.13 20.22
N LYS A 420 -19.93 -5.77 18.94
CA LYS A 420 -19.71 -6.70 17.83
C LYS A 420 -18.24 -7.12 17.73
N THR A 421 -17.30 -6.18 17.84
CA THR A 421 -15.87 -6.50 17.82
C THR A 421 -15.47 -7.41 19.00
N GLU A 422 -15.98 -7.14 20.20
CA GLU A 422 -15.71 -7.94 21.41
C GLU A 422 -16.31 -9.35 21.32
N VAL A 423 -17.59 -9.45 20.96
CA VAL A 423 -18.36 -10.70 21.08
C VAL A 423 -18.20 -11.60 19.85
N ASP A 424 -18.31 -11.03 18.65
CA ASP A 424 -18.31 -11.83 17.40
C ASP A 424 -16.87 -12.05 16.88
N PHE A 425 -15.97 -11.12 17.17
CA PHE A 425 -14.57 -11.15 16.72
C PHE A 425 -13.56 -11.34 17.86
N GLY A 426 -14.02 -11.51 19.10
CA GLY A 426 -13.15 -11.79 20.24
C GLY A 426 -12.11 -10.69 20.49
N GLY A 427 -12.42 -9.43 20.17
CA GLY A 427 -11.50 -8.31 20.31
C GLY A 427 -10.40 -8.21 19.25
N HIS A 428 -10.56 -8.89 18.10
CA HIS A 428 -9.63 -8.84 16.98
C HIS A 428 -10.08 -7.86 15.90
N VAL A 429 -9.23 -7.67 14.88
CA VAL A 429 -9.60 -6.89 13.69
C VAL A 429 -10.89 -7.47 13.10
N SER A 430 -11.87 -6.58 12.89
CA SER A 430 -13.24 -6.93 12.52
C SER A 430 -13.70 -6.25 11.23
N THR A 431 -12.76 -5.79 10.42
CA THR A 431 -12.99 -5.02 9.19
C THR A 431 -12.02 -5.44 8.09
N GLY A 432 -12.40 -5.21 6.83
CA GLY A 432 -11.48 -5.18 5.69
C GLY A 432 -10.82 -3.82 5.49
N VAL A 433 -10.34 -3.58 4.27
CA VAL A 433 -9.53 -2.43 3.86
C VAL A 433 -10.23 -1.08 4.05
N LEU A 434 -11.56 -0.99 3.92
CA LEU A 434 -12.26 0.28 4.09
C LEU A 434 -12.56 0.56 5.56
N GLY A 435 -12.96 -0.45 6.32
CA GLY A 435 -13.22 -0.26 7.75
C GLY A 435 -11.95 0.01 8.56
N ILE A 436 -10.83 -0.65 8.23
CA ILE A 436 -9.55 -0.47 8.96
C ILE A 436 -8.95 0.93 8.74
N GLN A 437 -9.44 1.69 7.76
CA GLN A 437 -9.05 3.09 7.57
C GLN A 437 -9.67 4.05 8.59
N GLN A 438 -10.63 3.59 9.39
CA GLN A 438 -11.30 4.40 10.42
C GLN A 438 -11.34 3.72 11.79
N LEU A 439 -11.00 2.44 11.89
CA LEU A 439 -11.23 1.63 13.08
C LEU A 439 -10.37 2.09 14.27
N MET A 440 -9.05 2.25 14.10
CA MET A 440 -8.16 2.44 15.25
C MET A 440 -8.36 3.82 15.87
N ARG A 441 -8.38 4.87 15.03
CA ARG A 441 -8.67 6.23 15.49
C ARG A 441 -10.12 6.36 15.96
N GLY A 442 -11.07 5.73 15.27
CA GLY A 442 -12.48 5.77 15.66
C GLY A 442 -12.72 5.18 17.05
N LEU A 443 -12.13 4.03 17.36
CA LEU A 443 -12.19 3.44 18.70
C LEU A 443 -11.66 4.39 19.77
N THR A 444 -10.54 5.05 19.51
CA THR A 444 -9.91 5.97 20.46
C THR A 444 -10.70 7.28 20.62
N GLN A 445 -11.15 7.87 19.52
CA GLN A 445 -11.91 9.13 19.51
C GLN A 445 -13.23 9.01 20.25
N HIS A 446 -13.87 7.84 20.19
CA HIS A 446 -15.13 7.56 20.89
C HIS A 446 -14.90 6.91 22.27
N GLY A 447 -13.66 6.87 22.77
CA GLY A 447 -13.34 6.59 24.17
C GLY A 447 -12.95 5.15 24.52
N ASN A 448 -12.85 4.24 23.54
CA ASN A 448 -12.42 2.85 23.79
C ASN A 448 -10.96 2.63 23.37
N VAL A 449 -10.05 3.30 24.08
CA VAL A 449 -8.59 3.19 23.90
C VAL A 449 -8.11 1.76 24.15
N ASP A 450 -8.68 1.07 25.13
CA ASP A 450 -8.31 -0.29 25.53
C ASP A 450 -8.53 -1.29 24.40
N LEU A 451 -9.67 -1.22 23.70
CA LEU A 451 -9.95 -2.09 22.56
C LEU A 451 -9.00 -1.80 21.39
N ALA A 452 -8.73 -0.52 21.08
CA ALA A 452 -7.75 -0.16 20.06
C ALA A 452 -6.37 -0.73 20.38
N TYR A 453 -5.91 -0.58 21.62
CA TYR A 453 -4.63 -1.13 22.06
C TYR A 453 -4.59 -2.66 22.01
N ARG A 454 -5.68 -3.33 22.41
CA ARG A 454 -5.76 -4.80 22.34
C ARG A 454 -5.70 -5.29 20.90
N ILE A 455 -6.43 -4.66 19.97
CA ILE A 455 -6.35 -5.00 18.53
C ILE A 455 -4.91 -4.82 18.02
N ALA A 456 -4.23 -3.73 18.39
CA ALA A 456 -2.86 -3.44 17.98
C ALA A 456 -1.81 -4.40 18.57
N THR A 457 -2.12 -5.09 19.66
CA THR A 457 -1.17 -5.96 20.41
C THR A 457 -1.52 -7.44 20.39
N ASN A 458 -2.70 -7.83 19.89
CA ASN A 458 -3.09 -9.22 19.74
C ASN A 458 -2.04 -10.00 18.93
N THR A 459 -1.79 -11.25 19.34
CA THR A 459 -0.88 -12.18 18.66
C THR A 459 -1.60 -13.38 18.05
N THR A 460 -2.90 -13.53 18.31
CA THR A 460 -3.74 -14.57 17.72
C THR A 460 -4.44 -14.08 16.45
N TYR A 461 -4.84 -15.00 15.58
CA TYR A 461 -5.52 -14.66 14.33
C TYR A 461 -6.92 -14.05 14.58
N PRO A 462 -7.33 -13.01 13.83
CA PRO A 462 -6.55 -12.18 12.90
C PRO A 462 -5.89 -10.97 13.60
N SER A 463 -4.57 -10.79 13.45
CA SER A 463 -3.85 -9.63 14.00
C SER A 463 -2.50 -9.40 13.32
N TRP A 464 -1.91 -8.22 13.52
CA TRP A 464 -0.52 -7.97 13.09
C TRP A 464 0.48 -8.78 13.92
N GLY A 465 0.22 -8.99 15.22
CA GLY A 465 1.05 -9.85 16.06
C GLY A 465 1.04 -11.30 15.58
N TYR A 466 -0.08 -11.80 15.04
CA TYR A 466 -0.11 -13.11 14.39
C TYR A 466 0.85 -13.21 13.21
N MET A 467 0.92 -12.18 12.35
CA MET A 467 1.91 -12.15 11.26
C MET A 467 3.34 -12.22 11.80
N ILE A 468 3.63 -11.48 12.89
CA ILE A 468 4.94 -11.46 13.55
C ILE A 468 5.30 -12.84 14.12
N GLU A 469 4.36 -13.52 14.80
CA GLU A 469 4.55 -14.89 15.32
C GLU A 469 4.83 -15.90 14.21
N LYS A 470 4.38 -15.61 12.98
CA LYS A 470 4.69 -16.40 11.78
C LYS A 470 5.96 -15.96 11.05
N GLY A 471 6.73 -15.04 11.65
CA GLY A 471 8.03 -14.60 11.14
C GLY A 471 7.95 -13.51 10.06
N ALA A 472 6.82 -12.82 9.92
CA ALA A 472 6.68 -11.70 9.00
C ALA A 472 7.61 -10.54 9.37
N THR A 473 8.30 -10.00 8.37
CA THR A 473 9.15 -8.80 8.49
C THR A 473 8.59 -7.60 7.72
N THR A 474 7.40 -7.77 7.16
CA THR A 474 6.58 -6.82 6.39
C THR A 474 5.12 -7.12 6.71
N ILE A 475 4.21 -6.27 6.26
CA ILE A 475 2.77 -6.53 6.38
C ILE A 475 2.32 -7.41 5.21
N TRP A 476 1.43 -8.37 5.46
CA TRP A 476 0.90 -9.27 4.43
C TRP A 476 -0.33 -8.68 3.74
N GLU A 477 -0.68 -9.22 2.57
CA GLU A 477 -1.94 -8.91 1.87
C GLU A 477 -3.16 -9.45 2.62
N LEU A 478 -3.02 -10.64 3.22
CA LEU A 478 -4.08 -11.35 3.93
C LEU A 478 -3.70 -11.56 5.39
N TRP A 479 -4.69 -11.44 6.29
CA TRP A 479 -4.52 -11.76 7.72
C TRP A 479 -4.11 -13.21 7.97
N ASN A 480 -4.42 -14.11 7.03
CA ASN A 480 -4.13 -15.54 6.99
C ASN A 480 -3.13 -15.90 5.87
N GLY A 481 -2.19 -15.01 5.56
CA GLY A 481 -1.23 -15.20 4.46
C GLY A 481 -0.34 -16.44 4.55
N ASP A 482 -0.25 -17.11 5.70
CA ASP A 482 0.48 -18.38 5.84
C ASP A 482 -0.33 -19.61 5.40
N THR A 483 -1.66 -19.50 5.28
CA THR A 483 -2.54 -20.63 4.93
C THR A 483 -3.49 -20.36 3.78
N ALA A 484 -3.65 -19.10 3.37
CA ALA A 484 -4.52 -18.71 2.28
C ALA A 484 -4.06 -19.25 0.91
N ASP A 485 -5.01 -19.40 0.00
CA ASP A 485 -4.73 -19.77 -1.39
C ASP A 485 -3.69 -18.82 -2.04
N PRO A 486 -2.65 -19.35 -2.72
CA PRO A 486 -1.56 -18.56 -3.28
C PRO A 486 -1.96 -17.60 -4.40
N ALA A 487 -3.15 -17.72 -5.00
CA ALA A 487 -3.54 -16.91 -6.16
C ALA A 487 -3.49 -15.39 -5.89
N MET A 488 -3.66 -14.99 -4.63
CA MET A 488 -3.64 -13.59 -4.18
C MET A 488 -3.14 -13.51 -2.74
N ASN A 489 -1.83 -13.74 -2.57
CA ASN A 489 -1.22 -13.84 -1.23
C ASN A 489 0.22 -13.30 -1.18
N SER A 490 0.37 -11.97 -1.25
CA SER A 490 1.66 -11.29 -1.05
C SER A 490 2.05 -11.24 0.42
N ALA A 491 3.34 -11.44 0.70
CA ALA A 491 3.90 -11.22 2.03
C ALA A 491 4.44 -9.78 2.22
N ASN A 492 4.18 -8.87 1.28
CA ASN A 492 4.56 -7.46 1.35
C ASN A 492 3.52 -6.56 0.69
N HIS A 493 2.51 -6.20 1.47
CA HIS A 493 1.39 -5.34 1.09
C HIS A 493 1.10 -4.35 2.23
N VAL A 494 0.55 -3.18 1.92
CA VAL A 494 0.38 -2.13 2.95
C VAL A 494 -1.07 -1.83 3.34
N MET A 495 -2.05 -2.26 2.55
CA MET A 495 -3.47 -1.87 2.72
C MET A 495 -4.06 -2.24 4.09
N LEU A 496 -3.59 -3.32 4.72
CA LEU A 496 -4.06 -3.74 6.05
C LEU A 496 -3.54 -2.84 7.19
N LEU A 497 -2.67 -1.87 6.89
CA LEU A 497 -2.29 -0.84 7.85
C LEU A 497 -3.41 0.16 8.10
N GLY A 498 -4.27 0.45 7.12
CA GLY A 498 -5.38 1.39 7.30
C GLY A 498 -4.97 2.70 7.96
N ASP A 499 -5.57 2.99 9.12
CA ASP A 499 -5.20 4.12 9.98
C ASP A 499 -4.30 3.78 11.18
N LEU A 500 -3.76 2.56 11.28
CA LEU A 500 -2.92 2.12 12.39
C LEU A 500 -1.72 3.03 12.62
N ILE A 501 -0.99 3.37 11.56
CA ILE A 501 0.20 4.22 11.68
C ILE A 501 -0.19 5.64 12.05
N ILE A 502 -1.32 6.14 11.56
CA ILE A 502 -1.85 7.43 11.99
C ILE A 502 -2.13 7.37 13.49
N TRP A 503 -2.81 6.32 13.95
CA TRP A 503 -3.11 6.09 15.37
C TRP A 503 -1.84 5.99 16.24
N TYR A 504 -0.75 5.40 15.74
CA TYR A 504 0.53 5.38 16.46
C TYR A 504 1.04 6.79 16.73
N TYR A 505 1.09 7.65 15.71
CA TYR A 505 1.60 9.00 15.88
C TYR A 505 0.61 9.93 16.58
N GLU A 506 -0.64 9.93 16.14
CA GLU A 506 -1.65 10.86 16.59
C GLU A 506 -2.15 10.53 18.00
N ASP A 507 -2.39 9.26 18.31
CA ASP A 507 -3.02 8.87 19.57
C ASP A 507 -2.01 8.31 20.58
N LEU A 508 -1.20 7.32 20.22
CA LEU A 508 -0.23 6.75 21.19
C LEU A 508 0.88 7.75 21.55
N ALA A 509 1.56 8.32 20.54
CA ALA A 509 2.53 9.39 20.77
C ALA A 509 1.86 10.73 21.07
N GLY A 510 0.60 10.92 20.65
CA GLY A 510 -0.16 12.12 20.91
C GLY A 510 0.17 13.29 19.99
N ILE A 511 0.84 13.11 18.86
CA ILE A 511 1.31 14.20 18.00
C ILE A 511 0.30 14.44 16.88
N LYS A 512 -0.58 15.42 17.07
CA LYS A 512 -1.60 15.79 16.10
C LYS A 512 -1.38 17.20 15.58
N ASN A 513 -1.87 17.46 14.38
CA ASN A 513 -2.09 18.82 13.94
C ASN A 513 -3.29 19.39 14.72
N ASP A 514 -3.13 20.58 15.31
CA ASP A 514 -4.20 21.18 16.10
C ASP A 514 -5.38 21.60 15.19
N PRO A 515 -6.65 21.44 15.63
CA PRO A 515 -7.82 21.83 14.84
C PRO A 515 -7.72 23.24 14.25
N GLY A 516 -7.96 23.36 12.94
CA GLY A 516 -7.84 24.62 12.19
C GLY A 516 -6.42 25.07 11.89
N SER A 517 -5.39 24.29 12.26
CA SER A 517 -4.02 24.48 11.81
C SER A 517 -3.73 23.61 10.58
N VAL A 518 -2.62 23.86 9.89
CA VAL A 518 -2.10 23.06 8.77
C VAL A 518 -0.59 22.95 8.88
N ALA A 519 -0.02 21.92 8.28
CA ALA A 519 1.41 21.64 8.24
C ALA A 519 2.05 21.60 9.63
N TYR A 520 1.30 21.16 10.64
CA TYR A 520 1.76 21.08 12.03
C TYR A 520 2.29 22.41 12.58
N LYS A 521 1.87 23.56 12.01
CA LYS A 521 2.25 24.90 12.49
C LYS A 521 1.86 25.12 13.95
N ARG A 522 0.80 24.45 14.37
CA ARG A 522 0.40 24.29 15.77
C ARG A 522 0.14 22.81 16.01
N LEU A 523 0.86 22.26 16.98
CA LEU A 523 0.71 20.88 17.43
C LEU A 523 -0.31 20.81 18.56
N LEU A 524 -1.17 19.81 18.51
CA LEU A 524 -1.90 19.29 19.66
C LEU A 524 -1.13 18.07 20.18
N MET A 525 -0.64 18.16 21.41
CA MET A 525 0.08 17.08 22.09
C MET A 525 -0.83 16.41 23.12
N GLU A 526 -1.38 15.24 22.79
CA GLU A 526 -2.37 14.53 23.61
C GLU A 526 -2.17 13.00 23.58
N PRO A 527 -1.10 12.47 24.21
CA PRO A 527 -0.84 11.04 24.21
C PRO A 527 -1.92 10.27 24.96
N LYS A 528 -2.34 9.14 24.40
CA LYS A 528 -3.28 8.18 24.97
C LYS A 528 -2.50 6.96 25.43
N PHE A 529 -2.40 6.80 26.75
CA PHE A 529 -1.83 5.61 27.35
C PHE A 529 -2.98 4.66 27.73
N PRO A 530 -2.94 3.39 27.27
CA PRO A 530 -3.85 2.34 27.71
C PRO A 530 -3.61 1.93 29.16
#